data_AF-A0A392RBQ9-F1
#
_entry.id   AF-A0A392RBQ9-F1
#
_cell.length_a   1.000
_cell.length_b   1.000
_cell.length_c   1.000
_cell.angle_alpha   90.00
_cell.angle_beta   90.00
_cell.angle_gamma   90.00
#
_symmetry.space_group_name_H-M   'P 1'
#
loop_
_entity.id
_entity.type
_entity.pdbx_description
1 polymer ?
#
loop_
_entity_poly.entity_id
_entity_poly.type
_entity_poly.pdbx_seq_one_letter_code
_entity_poly.pdbx_strand_id
1 'polypeptide(L)' 'TLIKRRANNHTVSEGRLYKRGMSIPLLKCLVGRDAIAILQEVHDEIAGQHLGGRTLTKKFIRAGYYWPSMG' A
#
# COMPACT_ATOMS: atom_id res chain seq x y z
N THR A 1 -2.91 10.00 -26.22
CA THR A 1 -1.74 10.13 -25.31
C THR A 1 -2.12 9.65 -23.92
N LEU A 2 -1.82 8.39 -23.60
CA LEU A 2 -2.27 7.68 -22.40
C LEU A 2 -1.46 8.00 -21.13
N ILE A 3 -0.94 9.23 -21.02
CA ILE A 3 -0.06 9.66 -19.93
C ILE A 3 -0.59 10.98 -19.35
N LYS A 4 -1.81 10.99 -18.80
CA LYS A 4 -2.29 12.10 -17.95
C LYS A 4 -3.12 11.68 -16.72
N ARG A 5 -3.34 10.38 -16.49
CA ARG A 5 -4.25 9.89 -15.43
C ARG A 5 -3.57 9.27 -14.20
N ARG A 6 -2.26 8.99 -14.22
CA ARG A 6 -1.57 8.32 -13.09
C ARG A 6 -1.17 9.26 -11.94
N ALA A 7 -0.97 10.56 -12.19
CA ALA A 7 -0.53 11.49 -11.16
C ALA A 7 -1.65 11.94 -10.19
N ASN A 8 -2.93 11.92 -10.61
CA ASN A 8 -4.02 12.54 -9.84
C ASN A 8 -4.52 11.70 -8.64
N ASN A 9 -4.01 10.49 -8.48
CA ASN A 9 -4.48 9.55 -7.46
C ASN A 9 -3.64 9.56 -6.18
N HIS A 10 -2.71 10.49 -6.01
CA HIS A 10 -1.94 10.61 -4.77
C HIS A 10 -2.07 12.02 -4.18
N THR A 11 -1.93 12.13 -2.85
CA THR A 11 -1.91 13.41 -2.12
C THR A 11 -0.90 13.31 -0.98
N VAL A 12 -0.28 14.42 -0.61
CA VAL A 12 0.57 14.51 0.59
C VAL A 12 -0.22 15.22 1.68
N SER A 13 -0.23 14.66 2.88
CA SER A 13 -0.80 15.27 4.09
C SER A 13 0.18 15.05 5.23
N GLU A 14 0.51 16.11 5.97
CA GLU A 14 1.47 16.05 7.09
C GLU A 14 2.82 15.38 6.73
N GLY A 15 3.34 15.64 5.53
CA GLY A 15 4.60 15.04 5.04
C GLY A 15 4.51 13.55 4.71
N ARG A 16 3.31 12.96 4.73
CA ARG A 16 3.07 11.55 4.39
C ARG A 16 2.33 11.44 3.06
N LEU A 17 2.72 10.47 2.24
CA LEU A 17 2.08 10.20 0.95
C LEU A 17 0.86 9.31 1.14
N TYR A 18 -0.24 9.64 0.45
CA TYR A 18 -1.47 8.86 0.46
C TYR A 18 -1.95 8.60 -0.97
N LYS A 19 -2.60 7.47 -1.19
CA LYS A 19 -3.32 7.16 -2.43
C LYS A 19 -4.82 7.41 -2.25
N ARG A 20 -5.39 8.18 -3.16
CA ARG A 20 -6.85 8.34 -3.34
C ARG A 20 -7.43 7.04 -3.91
N GLY A 21 -8.29 6.40 -3.12
CA GLY A 21 -9.23 5.42 -3.64
C GLY A 21 -10.42 6.12 -4.29
N MET A 22 -11.02 5.50 -5.30
CA MET A 22 -12.22 6.04 -5.96
C MET A 22 -13.46 6.00 -5.04
N SER A 23 -13.46 5.06 -4.08
CA SER A 23 -14.52 4.85 -3.08
C SER A 23 -13.96 4.41 -1.72
N ILE A 24 -12.65 4.57 -1.50
CA ILE A 24 -11.92 4.11 -0.31
C ILE A 24 -11.31 5.35 0.37
N PRO A 25 -11.27 5.44 1.71
CA PRO A 25 -10.50 6.44 2.42
C PRO A 25 -9.05 6.52 1.91
N LEU A 26 -8.40 7.67 2.14
CA LEU A 26 -6.99 7.87 1.77
C LEU A 26 -6.13 6.75 2.36
N LEU A 27 -5.49 5.96 1.49
CA LEU A 27 -4.61 4.88 1.92
C LEU A 27 -3.20 5.44 2.12
N LYS A 28 -2.62 5.27 3.32
CA LYS A 28 -1.25 5.70 3.59
C LYS A 28 -0.29 4.88 2.72
N CYS A 29 0.52 5.56 1.91
CA CYS A 29 1.55 4.90 1.12
C CYS A 29 2.69 4.50 2.04
N LEU A 30 3.02 3.22 2.03
CA LEU A 30 4.20 2.71 2.71
C LEU A 30 5.42 3.01 1.83
N VAL A 31 6.37 3.75 2.37
CA VAL A 31 7.58 4.22 1.68
C VAL A 31 8.80 4.06 2.57
N GLY A 32 9.94 3.70 1.97
CA GLY A 32 11.22 3.60 2.68
C GLY A 32 11.21 2.61 3.86
N ARG A 33 11.61 3.09 5.04
CA ARG A 33 11.80 2.25 6.24
C ARG A 33 10.50 1.68 6.82
N ASP A 34 9.41 2.46 6.85
CA ASP A 34 8.08 1.99 7.26
C ASP A 34 7.65 0.77 6.43
N ALA A 35 8.01 0.82 5.15
CA ALA A 35 7.70 -0.21 4.18
C ALA A 35 8.45 -1.52 4.50
N ILE A 36 9.75 -1.42 4.80
CA ILE A 36 10.61 -2.56 5.12
C ILE A 36 10.21 -3.21 6.45
N ALA A 37 9.92 -2.41 7.48
CA ALA A 37 9.52 -2.93 8.80
C ALA A 37 8.22 -3.74 8.71
N ILE A 38 7.21 -3.21 8.03
CA ILE A 38 5.94 -3.91 7.81
C ILE A 38 6.14 -5.16 6.93
N LEU A 39 7.04 -5.11 5.94
CA LEU A 39 7.36 -6.29 5.14
C LEU A 39 8.04 -7.39 5.95
N GLN A 40 8.91 -7.05 6.91
CA GLN A 40 9.57 -8.04 7.77
C GLN A 40 8.56 -8.69 8.71
N GLU A 41 7.72 -7.89 9.37
CA GLU A 41 6.66 -8.38 10.25
C GLU A 41 5.69 -9.30 9.50
N VAL A 42 5.32 -8.92 8.27
CA VAL A 42 4.49 -9.72 7.38
C VAL A 42 5.23 -10.92 6.81
N HIS A 43 6.52 -10.82 6.49
CA HIS A 43 7.30 -11.95 6.00
C HIS A 43 7.34 -13.06 7.05
N ASP A 44 7.55 -12.69 8.31
CA ASP A 44 7.57 -13.64 9.42
C ASP A 44 6.17 -14.24 9.67
N GLU A 45 5.10 -13.45 9.56
CA GLU A 45 3.71 -13.94 9.66
C GLU A 45 3.32 -14.85 8.47
N ILE A 46 3.75 -14.50 7.25
CA ILE A 46 3.44 -15.24 6.01
C ILE A 46 4.30 -16.48 5.85
N ALA A 47 5.55 -16.47 6.31
CA ALA A 47 6.42 -17.64 6.32
C ALA A 47 5.75 -18.82 7.04
N GLY A 48 4.92 -18.54 8.05
CA GLY A 48 4.08 -19.53 8.73
C GLY A 48 2.71 -19.80 8.11
N GLN A 49 2.17 -18.93 7.23
CA GLN A 49 0.78 -19.00 6.73
C GLN A 49 0.61 -19.11 5.21
N HIS A 50 1.70 -19.06 4.42
CA HIS A 50 1.70 -19.12 2.94
C HIS A 50 0.61 -18.27 2.27
N LEU A 51 0.39 -17.05 2.77
CA LEU A 51 -0.58 -16.13 2.19
C LEU A 51 -0.08 -15.63 0.82
N GLY A 52 -0.82 -15.93 -0.24
CA GLY A 52 -0.53 -15.39 -1.57
C GLY A 52 -0.65 -13.87 -1.63
N GLY A 53 0.09 -13.23 -2.54
CA GLY A 53 0.19 -11.76 -2.63
C GLY A 53 -1.15 -11.02 -2.71
N ARG A 54 -2.18 -11.59 -3.35
CA ARG A 54 -3.53 -10.99 -3.41
C ARG A 54 -4.21 -10.91 -2.03
N THR A 55 -4.02 -11.92 -1.19
CA THR A 55 -4.59 -11.96 0.17
C THR A 55 -3.91 -10.91 1.03
N LEU A 56 -2.59 -10.77 0.88
CA LEU A 56 -1.82 -9.76 1.57
C LEU A 56 -2.23 -8.34 1.17
N THR A 57 -2.37 -8.05 -0.12
CA THR A 57 -2.86 -6.75 -0.62
C THR A 57 -4.21 -6.38 -0.02
N LYS A 58 -5.12 -7.35 0.13
CA LYS A 58 -6.43 -7.13 0.77
C LYS A 58 -6.32 -6.83 2.26
N LYS A 59 -5.43 -7.52 3.00
CA LYS A 59 -5.16 -7.23 4.42
C LYS A 59 -4.65 -5.78 4.57
N PHE A 60 -3.68 -5.37 3.75
CA PHE A 60 -3.13 -4.02 3.81
C PHE A 60 -4.13 -2.92 3.47
N ILE A 61 -4.93 -3.10 2.41
CA ILE A 61 -5.98 -2.13 2.05
C ILE A 61 -7.00 -2.00 3.19
N ARG A 62 -7.39 -3.11 3.84
CA ARG A 62 -8.28 -3.06 5.01
C ARG A 62 -7.67 -2.32 6.20
N ALA A 63 -6.35 -2.44 6.38
CA ALA A 63 -5.60 -1.71 7.40
C ALA A 63 -5.31 -0.25 7.01
N GLY A 64 -5.77 0.22 5.84
CA GLY A 64 -5.58 1.60 5.39
C GLY A 64 -4.24 1.87 4.70
N TYR A 65 -3.50 0.84 4.30
CA TYR A 65 -2.20 0.96 3.67
C TYR A 65 -2.25 0.72 2.16
N TYR A 66 -1.43 1.46 1.42
CA TYR A 66 -1.17 1.26 0.01
C TYR A 66 0.31 0.95 -0.24
N TRP A 67 0.56 -0.04 -1.08
CA TRP A 67 1.91 -0.41 -1.49
C TRP A 67 2.06 -0.33 -3.01
N PRO A 68 2.95 0.53 -3.54
CA PRO A 68 3.08 0.76 -4.98
C PRO A 68 3.62 -0.43 -5.78
N SER A 69 4.47 -1.29 -5.20
CA SER A 69 5.08 -2.43 -5.91
C SER A 69 4.29 -3.74 -5.80
N MET A 70 3.05 -3.72 -5.28
CA MET A 70 2.13 -4.87 -5.20
C MET A 70 1.17 -4.92 -6.39
N GLY A 71 1.42 -4.13 -7.44
CA GLY A 71 0.66 -4.09 -8.69
C GLY A 71 1.56 -4.12 -9.90
#